data_AF-A0A7S0R2N7-F1
#
_entry.id   AF-A0A7S0R2N7-F1
#
_cell.length_a   1.000
_cell.length_b   1.000
_cell.length_c   1.000
_cell.angle_alpha   90.00
_cell.angle_beta   90.00
_cell.angle_gamma   90.00
#
_symmetry.space_group_name_H-M   'P 1'
#
loop_
_entity.id
_entity.type
_entity.pdbx_description
1 polymer ?
#
loop_
_entity_poly.entity_id
_entity_poly.type
_entity_poly.pdbx_seq_one_letter_code
_entity_poly.pdbx_strand_id
1 'polypeptide(L)'
;MAKAHEEQVLEAIRRHGTKGVSDDVLDNEIPGLPAPDRAAAINRLLTAKRIQLFQAGKNVFYKEITAEEAAKFKGLGAEELLLYQIIKAAGNTGLWTKDMKARTNLPQPHITKVLKVLEGRRLVKSVKNVNNPSRKVYMLAELEPSRDLTGGAWYTENQFDSAFIEVLREAVIAFITRKGDTTLREVSDFIAARKFAKVDLRDEDIHSIIQTLAYDGRIDVVEGDDPDDDAEHYRPMLFSAPPTTALTSIPCGVCPVFAECRDDGPVSPATCVYYDKWLEF
;
A
#
# COMPACT_ATOMS: atom_id res chain seq x y z
N MET A 1 13.42 38.30 32.40
CA MET A 1 12.38 38.80 31.48
C MET A 1 12.29 37.89 30.24
N ALA A 2 13.33 37.82 29.41
CA ALA A 2 13.38 36.98 28.20
C ALA A 2 12.90 35.52 28.34
N LYS A 3 13.38 34.79 29.36
CA LYS A 3 12.95 33.40 29.65
C LYS A 3 11.53 33.28 30.22
N ALA A 4 11.05 34.30 30.93
CA ALA A 4 9.69 34.30 31.49
C ALA A 4 8.65 34.44 30.37
N HIS A 5 8.94 35.25 29.36
CA HIS A 5 8.09 35.39 28.17
C HIS A 5 8.07 34.08 27.33
N GLU A 6 9.21 33.38 27.24
CA GLU A 6 9.28 32.06 26.59
C GLU A 6 8.43 31.02 27.32
N GLU A 7 8.47 31.00 28.66
CA GLU A 7 7.69 30.08 29.49
C GLU A 7 6.18 30.34 29.39
N GLN A 8 5.76 31.61 29.40
CA GLN A 8 4.36 32.01 29.21
C GLN A 8 3.79 31.58 27.84
N VAL A 9 4.58 31.78 26.76
CA VAL A 9 4.18 31.33 25.41
C VAL A 9 4.08 29.81 25.34
N LEU A 10 5.02 29.08 25.95
CA LEU A 10 4.97 27.62 26.04
C LEU A 10 3.76 27.11 26.81
N GLU A 11 3.41 27.75 27.93
CA GLU A 11 2.27 27.37 28.75
C GLU A 11 0.94 27.59 28.00
N ALA A 12 0.80 28.71 27.29
CA ALA A 12 -0.35 28.97 26.43
C ALA A 12 -0.48 27.91 25.32
N ILE A 13 0.63 27.52 24.68
CA ILE A 13 0.64 26.46 23.66
C ILE A 13 0.26 25.11 24.26
N ARG A 14 0.73 24.79 25.48
CA ARG A 14 0.39 23.55 26.18
C ARG A 14 -1.08 23.42 26.51
N ARG A 15 -1.73 24.52 26.93
CA ARG A 15 -3.16 24.52 27.31
C ARG A 15 -4.09 24.12 26.17
N HIS A 16 -3.72 24.43 24.93
CA HIS A 16 -4.50 24.10 23.73
C HIS A 16 -4.14 22.74 23.11
N GLY A 17 -3.19 22.01 23.69
CA GLY A 17 -2.91 20.62 23.39
C GLY A 17 -2.49 20.35 21.92
N THR A 18 -3.06 19.32 21.31
CA THR A 18 -2.57 18.74 20.05
C THR A 18 -2.95 19.52 18.78
N LYS A 19 -3.89 20.47 18.87
CA LYS A 19 -4.43 21.23 17.73
C LYS A 19 -3.56 22.42 17.30
N GLY A 20 -2.60 22.81 18.13
CA GLY A 20 -1.77 24.00 17.89
C GLY A 20 -2.54 25.31 18.12
N VAL A 21 -1.81 26.40 18.34
CA VAL A 21 -2.38 27.71 18.72
C VAL A 21 -2.05 28.75 17.66
N SER A 22 -3.03 29.51 17.18
CA SER A 22 -2.77 30.59 16.24
C SER A 22 -2.23 31.84 16.92
N ASP A 23 -1.61 32.73 16.14
CA ASP A 23 -1.11 34.02 16.66
C ASP A 23 -2.24 34.82 17.33
N ASP A 24 -3.42 34.88 16.70
CA ASP A 24 -4.61 35.54 17.26
C ASP A 24 -5.04 34.97 18.62
N VAL A 25 -4.86 33.66 18.85
CA VAL A 25 -5.21 33.02 20.12
C VAL A 25 -4.12 33.27 21.16
N LEU A 26 -2.84 33.31 20.76
CA LEU A 26 -1.74 33.69 21.65
C LEU A 26 -1.84 35.15 22.11
N ASP A 27 -2.34 36.05 21.25
CA ASP A 27 -2.61 37.45 21.58
C ASP A 27 -3.68 37.58 22.67
N ASN A 28 -4.74 36.78 22.59
CA ASN A 28 -5.84 36.79 23.56
C ASN A 28 -5.51 36.08 24.88
N GLU A 29 -4.68 35.03 24.84
CA GLU A 29 -4.24 34.29 26.04
C GLU A 29 -3.17 35.04 26.84
N ILE A 30 -2.38 35.90 26.20
CA ILE A 30 -1.27 36.64 26.83
C ILE A 30 -1.42 38.15 26.61
N PRO A 31 -2.47 38.79 27.16
CA PRO A 31 -2.73 40.23 26.96
C PRO A 31 -1.66 41.14 27.61
N GLY A 32 -0.84 40.60 28.52
CA GLY A 32 0.22 41.34 29.22
C GLY A 32 1.57 41.38 28.49
N LEU A 33 1.72 40.70 27.34
CA LEU A 33 2.97 40.63 26.60
C LEU A 33 2.85 41.44 25.29
N PRO A 34 3.66 42.50 25.08
CA PRO A 34 3.65 43.27 23.84
C PRO A 34 3.96 42.38 22.63
N ALA A 35 3.28 42.64 21.50
CA ALA A 35 3.50 41.94 20.23
C ALA A 35 4.98 41.75 19.83
N PRO A 36 5.88 42.75 19.94
CA PRO A 36 7.29 42.55 19.59
C PRO A 36 8.02 41.56 20.53
N ASP A 37 7.69 41.57 21.83
CA ASP A 37 8.30 40.66 22.80
C ASP A 37 7.79 39.23 22.65
N ARG A 38 6.51 39.07 22.29
CA ARG A 38 5.90 37.78 21.93
C ARG A 38 6.54 37.20 20.68
N ALA A 39 6.67 37.99 19.61
CA ALA A 39 7.35 37.56 18.38
C ALA A 39 8.81 37.17 18.65
N ALA A 40 9.52 37.92 19.51
CA ALA A 40 10.88 37.59 19.92
C ALA A 40 10.95 36.28 20.73
N ALA A 41 9.99 36.03 21.62
CA ALA A 41 9.88 34.78 22.37
C ALA A 41 9.57 33.59 21.45
N ILE A 42 8.60 33.73 20.53
CA ILE A 42 8.25 32.71 19.53
C ILE A 42 9.47 32.38 18.66
N ASN A 43 10.16 33.38 18.13
CA ASN A 43 11.37 33.17 17.33
C ASN A 43 12.47 32.45 18.11
N ARG A 44 12.65 32.76 19.40
CA ARG A 44 13.59 32.05 20.27
C ARG A 44 13.16 30.61 20.53
N LEU A 45 11.87 30.36 20.75
CA LEU A 45 11.33 29.01 20.92
C LEU A 45 11.40 28.16 19.65
N LEU A 46 11.21 28.77 18.47
CA LEU A 46 11.40 28.14 17.16
C LEU A 46 12.88 27.82 16.93
N THR A 47 13.78 28.76 17.23
CA THR A 47 15.24 28.56 17.11
C THR A 47 15.73 27.49 18.09
N ALA A 48 15.19 27.46 19.31
CA ALA A 48 15.45 26.45 20.32
C ALA A 48 14.73 25.12 20.04
N LYS A 49 13.89 25.04 19.00
CA LYS A 49 13.11 23.86 18.60
C LYS A 49 12.25 23.28 19.72
N ARG A 50 11.70 24.16 20.57
CA ARG A 50 10.73 23.78 21.60
C ARG A 50 9.29 23.83 21.06
N ILE A 51 9.07 24.62 20.01
CA ILE A 51 7.78 24.72 19.32
C ILE A 51 7.98 24.54 17.81
N GLN A 52 6.94 24.06 17.14
CA GLN A 52 6.87 23.90 15.69
C GLN A 52 5.78 24.81 15.13
N LEU A 53 6.08 25.37 13.95
CA LEU A 53 5.14 26.16 13.18
C LEU A 53 4.43 25.26 12.15
N PHE A 54 3.11 25.43 12.05
CA PHE A 54 2.22 24.78 11.09
C PHE A 54 1.49 25.88 10.32
N GLN A 55 1.39 25.74 9.01
CA GLN A 55 0.63 26.67 8.18
C GLN A 55 -0.57 25.95 7.57
N ALA A 56 -1.77 26.42 7.88
CA ALA A 56 -3.01 25.93 7.29
C ALA A 56 -3.73 27.11 6.62
N GLY A 57 -3.58 27.20 5.30
CA GLY A 57 -4.08 28.35 4.53
C GLY A 57 -3.35 29.65 4.88
N LYS A 58 -4.10 30.65 5.33
CA LYS A 58 -3.56 31.95 5.78
C LYS A 58 -3.16 31.97 7.27
N ASN A 59 -3.52 30.95 8.03
CA ASN A 59 -3.33 30.93 9.48
C ASN A 59 -2.09 30.12 9.86
N VAL A 60 -1.32 30.67 10.79
CA VAL A 60 -0.12 30.07 11.36
C VAL A 60 -0.47 29.52 12.73
N PHE A 61 -0.09 28.27 13.01
CA PHE A 61 -0.32 27.58 14.27
C PHE A 61 1.01 27.15 14.89
N TYR A 62 1.13 27.24 16.22
CA TYR A 62 2.28 26.83 16.99
C TYR A 62 1.94 25.63 17.88
N LYS A 63 2.79 24.62 17.89
CA LYS A 63 2.61 23.41 18.72
C LYS A 63 3.89 23.09 19.46
N GLU A 64 3.79 22.63 20.69
CA GLU A 64 4.95 22.14 21.44
C GLU A 64 5.51 20.86 20.80
N ILE A 65 6.84 20.80 20.71
CA ILE A 65 7.57 19.61 20.31
C ILE A 65 7.89 18.81 21.59
N THR A 66 7.56 17.51 21.62
CA THR A 66 7.93 16.66 22.75
C THR A 66 9.46 16.55 22.86
N ALA A 67 9.98 16.24 24.05
CA ALA A 67 11.44 16.12 24.24
C ALA A 67 12.08 15.08 23.29
N GLU A 68 11.35 14.02 22.95
CA GLU A 68 11.77 12.99 22.00
C GLU A 68 11.84 13.52 20.56
N GLU A 69 10.82 14.27 20.13
CA GLU A 69 10.79 14.91 18.80
C GLU A 69 11.86 16.01 18.70
N ALA A 70 12.08 16.79 19.76
CA ALA A 70 13.12 17.82 19.81
C ALA A 70 14.53 17.22 19.69
N ALA A 71 14.76 16.04 20.27
CA ALA A 71 15.99 15.28 20.09
C ALA A 71 16.16 14.80 18.64
N LYS A 72 15.10 14.28 18.01
CA LYS A 72 15.10 13.87 16.59
C LYS A 72 15.39 15.05 15.65
N PHE A 73 14.90 16.25 15.98
CA PHE A 73 15.06 17.46 15.18
C PHE A 73 16.35 18.23 15.44
N LYS A 74 17.17 17.82 16.41
CA LYS A 74 18.43 18.50 16.75
C LYS A 74 19.37 18.52 15.53
N GLY A 75 19.73 19.71 15.06
CA GLY A 75 20.60 19.88 13.89
C GLY A 75 19.97 19.67 12.51
N LEU A 76 18.63 19.61 12.39
CA LEU A 76 17.92 19.80 11.11
C LEU A 76 17.73 21.29 10.81
N GLY A 77 17.84 21.74 9.56
CA GLY A 77 17.47 23.10 9.16
C GLY A 77 15.96 23.27 9.01
N ALA A 78 15.55 24.46 8.56
CA ALA A 78 14.14 24.79 8.37
C ALA A 78 13.49 23.98 7.23
N GLU A 79 14.23 23.72 6.15
CA GLU A 79 13.73 23.00 4.99
C GLU A 79 13.60 21.49 5.26
N GLU A 80 14.51 20.90 6.05
CA GLU A 80 14.39 19.50 6.44
C GLU A 80 13.23 19.27 7.41
N LEU A 81 12.98 20.23 8.32
CA LEU A 81 11.81 20.23 9.19
C LEU A 81 10.51 20.32 8.39
N LEU A 82 10.44 21.24 7.42
CA LEU A 82 9.28 21.38 6.54
C LEU A 82 8.99 20.09 5.77
N LEU A 83 10.01 19.48 5.15
CA LEU A 83 9.81 18.26 4.38
C LEU A 83 9.40 17.08 5.27
N TYR A 84 10.00 16.96 6.46
CA TYR A 84 9.63 15.95 7.44
C TYR A 84 8.15 16.09 7.86
N GLN A 85 7.68 17.30 8.12
CA GLN A 85 6.28 17.55 8.48
C GLN A 85 5.30 17.15 7.36
N ILE A 86 5.63 17.48 6.11
CA ILE A 86 4.81 17.12 4.95
C ILE A 86 4.75 15.60 4.77
N ILE A 87 5.86 14.89 5.01
CA ILE A 87 5.90 13.43 5.00
C ILE A 87 5.10 12.83 6.16
N LYS A 88 5.22 13.40 7.37
CA LYS A 88 4.43 12.99 8.54
C LYS A 88 2.94 13.14 8.29
N ALA A 89 2.52 14.21 7.62
CA ALA A 89 1.12 14.44 7.24
C ALA A 89 0.60 13.44 6.19
N ALA A 90 1.48 12.83 5.38
CA ALA A 90 1.09 11.81 4.40
C ALA A 90 0.88 10.42 5.02
N GLY A 91 1.32 10.19 6.26
CA GLY A 91 1.07 8.94 6.98
C GLY A 91 1.63 7.69 6.27
N ASN A 92 0.79 6.66 6.15
CA ASN A 92 1.14 5.33 5.65
C ASN A 92 1.03 5.16 4.11
N THR A 93 0.45 6.12 3.39
CA THR A 93 0.48 6.15 1.92
C THR A 93 1.82 6.64 1.39
N GLY A 94 2.54 7.40 2.22
CA GLY A 94 3.79 8.06 1.85
C GLY A 94 3.58 9.19 0.83
N LEU A 95 4.69 9.80 0.41
CA LEU A 95 4.67 10.94 -0.52
C LEU A 95 5.77 10.82 -1.57
N TRP A 96 5.47 11.18 -2.82
CA TRP A 96 6.45 11.20 -3.91
C TRP A 96 7.13 12.57 -4.05
N THR A 97 8.33 12.60 -4.63
CA THR A 97 9.12 13.83 -4.81
C THR A 97 8.42 14.89 -5.66
N LYS A 98 7.54 14.49 -6.60
CA LYS A 98 6.71 15.44 -7.36
C LYS A 98 5.67 16.13 -6.48
N ASP A 99 5.03 15.40 -5.57
CA ASP A 99 4.04 15.95 -4.64
C ASP A 99 4.71 16.86 -3.60
N MET A 100 5.91 16.48 -3.15
CA MET A 100 6.75 17.32 -2.30
C MET A 100 7.10 18.65 -2.98
N LYS A 101 7.48 18.61 -4.27
CA LYS A 101 7.75 19.81 -5.06
C LYS A 101 6.52 20.70 -5.15
N ALA A 102 5.34 20.13 -5.41
CA ALA A 102 4.09 20.87 -5.50
C ALA A 102 3.72 21.57 -4.17
N ARG A 103 4.01 20.94 -3.03
CA ARG A 103 3.67 21.49 -1.69
C ARG A 103 4.71 22.46 -1.12
N THR A 104 5.99 22.25 -1.41
CA THR A 104 7.10 23.05 -0.83
C THR A 104 7.60 24.14 -1.77
N ASN A 105 7.26 24.06 -3.06
CA ASN A 105 7.85 24.87 -4.13
C ASN A 105 9.40 24.78 -4.22
N LEU A 106 10.00 23.75 -3.62
CA LEU A 106 11.45 23.53 -3.64
C LEU A 106 11.88 22.77 -4.92
N PRO A 107 13.06 23.07 -5.49
CA PRO A 107 13.60 22.31 -6.61
C PRO A 107 13.84 20.83 -6.26
N GLN A 108 13.56 19.92 -7.18
CA GLN A 108 13.72 18.47 -6.97
C GLN A 108 15.14 18.03 -6.55
N PRO A 109 16.23 18.62 -7.08
CA PRO A 109 17.59 18.30 -6.60
C PRO A 109 17.77 18.63 -5.11
N HIS A 110 17.16 19.72 -4.65
CA HIS A 110 17.22 20.15 -3.26
C HIS A 110 16.44 19.20 -2.35
N ILE A 111 15.21 18.83 -2.76
CA ILE A 111 14.39 17.81 -2.08
C ILE A 111 15.16 16.49 -1.93
N THR A 112 15.83 16.04 -2.99
CA THR A 112 16.63 14.81 -2.96
C THR A 112 17.78 14.89 -1.95
N LYS A 113 18.44 16.05 -1.81
CA LYS A 113 19.50 16.26 -0.82
C LYS A 113 18.97 16.20 0.60
N VAL A 114 17.84 16.86 0.86
CA VAL A 114 17.15 16.83 2.16
C VAL A 114 16.72 15.40 2.53
N LEU A 115 16.13 14.67 1.58
CA LEU A 115 15.71 13.28 1.80
C LEU A 115 16.88 12.37 2.17
N LYS A 116 18.05 12.54 1.56
CA LYS A 116 19.26 11.79 1.95
C LYS A 116 19.68 12.07 3.39
N VAL A 117 19.55 13.31 3.87
CA VAL A 117 19.83 13.67 5.27
C VAL A 117 18.82 13.01 6.22
N LEU A 118 17.54 13.06 5.87
CA LEU A 118 16.46 12.46 6.67
C LEU A 118 16.53 10.93 6.72
N GLU A 119 16.87 10.28 5.60
CA GLU A 119 17.14 8.84 5.52
C GLU A 119 18.40 8.46 6.30
N GLY A 120 19.48 9.25 6.19
CA GLY A 120 20.72 9.03 6.94
C GLY A 120 20.54 9.09 8.46
N ARG A 121 19.58 9.89 8.94
CA ARG A 121 19.18 9.96 10.35
C ARG A 121 18.10 8.95 10.76
N ARG A 122 17.66 8.09 9.84
CA ARG A 122 16.56 7.12 10.05
C ARG A 122 15.25 7.76 10.52
N LEU A 123 14.97 8.99 10.09
CA LEU A 123 13.70 9.68 10.37
C LEU A 123 12.65 9.38 9.29
N VAL A 124 13.11 9.15 8.07
CA VAL A 124 12.31 8.83 6.90
C VAL A 124 12.89 7.56 6.30
N LYS A 125 12.02 6.69 5.80
CA LYS A 125 12.39 5.58 4.93
C LYS A 125 11.73 5.75 3.58
N SER A 126 12.24 5.01 2.62
CA SER A 126 11.65 4.96 1.31
C SER A 126 11.18 3.58 0.94
N VAL A 127 10.06 3.55 0.23
CA VAL A 127 9.36 2.33 -0.16
C VAL A 127 9.01 2.45 -1.64
N LYS A 128 9.21 1.36 -2.37
CA LYS A 128 8.81 1.27 -3.78
C LYS A 128 7.31 0.97 -3.83
N ASN A 129 6.60 1.62 -4.74
CA ASN A 129 5.21 1.27 -4.99
C ASN A 129 5.16 0.00 -5.86
N VAL A 130 4.47 -1.06 -5.43
CA VAL A 130 4.38 -2.30 -6.21
C VAL A 130 3.61 -2.13 -7.52
N ASN A 131 2.56 -1.30 -7.53
CA ASN A 131 1.74 -1.03 -8.71
C ASN A 131 2.48 -0.15 -9.72
N ASN A 132 3.46 0.62 -9.25
CA ASN A 132 4.32 1.41 -10.11
C ASN A 132 5.78 1.37 -9.61
N PRO A 133 6.56 0.36 -10.02
CA PRO A 133 7.92 0.12 -9.49
C PRO A 133 8.89 1.29 -9.69
N SER A 134 8.62 2.16 -10.66
CA SER A 134 9.41 3.38 -10.92
C SER A 134 9.12 4.51 -9.91
N ARG A 135 7.98 4.45 -9.21
CA ARG A 135 7.57 5.45 -8.22
C ARG A 135 8.04 5.03 -6.83
N LYS A 136 8.99 5.80 -6.30
CA LYS A 136 9.50 5.72 -4.93
C LYS A 136 8.77 6.74 -4.07
N VAL A 137 8.11 6.27 -3.01
CA VAL A 137 7.48 7.15 -2.01
C VAL A 137 8.31 7.16 -0.73
N TYR A 138 8.13 8.21 0.05
CA TYR A 138 8.83 8.44 1.31
C TYR A 138 7.83 8.56 2.45
N MET A 139 8.14 7.94 3.58
CA MET A 139 7.29 7.92 4.77
C MET A 139 8.15 7.86 6.04
N LEU A 140 7.53 8.04 7.21
CA LEU A 140 8.26 7.94 8.47
C LEU A 140 8.85 6.54 8.66
N ALA A 141 10.04 6.47 9.26
CA ALA A 141 10.78 5.21 9.42
C ALA A 141 10.00 4.20 10.28
N GLU A 142 9.33 4.70 11.31
CA GLU A 142 8.50 3.97 12.26
C GLU A 142 7.15 3.49 11.70
N LEU A 143 6.66 4.07 10.59
CA LEU A 143 5.34 3.74 10.06
C LEU A 143 5.39 2.55 9.12
N GLU A 144 4.44 1.63 9.25
CA GLU A 144 4.27 0.54 8.29
C GLU A 144 3.58 1.05 7.00
N PRO A 145 4.10 0.69 5.81
CA PRO A 145 3.49 1.06 4.54
C PRO A 145 2.08 0.48 4.39
N SER A 146 1.19 1.25 3.77
CA SER A 146 -0.16 0.80 3.40
C SER A 146 -0.12 -0.38 2.42
N ARG A 147 -1.17 -1.22 2.44
CA ARG A 147 -1.32 -2.37 1.56
C ARG A 147 -1.34 -1.99 0.08
N ASP A 148 -1.87 -0.82 -0.27
CA ASP A 148 -1.85 -0.29 -1.64
C ASP A 148 -0.43 -0.03 -2.15
N LEU A 149 0.50 0.22 -1.22
CA LEU A 149 1.90 0.44 -1.53
C LEU A 149 2.69 -0.87 -1.56
N THR A 150 2.40 -1.80 -0.64
CA THR A 150 3.08 -3.10 -0.53
C THR A 150 2.52 -4.19 -1.43
N GLY A 151 1.31 -4.02 -1.97
CA GLY A 151 0.60 -5.03 -2.76
C GLY A 151 -0.24 -6.01 -1.96
N GLY A 152 -0.35 -5.80 -0.65
CA GLY A 152 -1.09 -6.69 0.24
C GLY A 152 -0.34 -7.99 0.55
N ALA A 153 -1.08 -9.09 0.73
CA ALA A 153 -0.55 -10.36 1.21
C ALA A 153 0.26 -11.16 0.18
N TRP A 154 0.16 -10.79 -1.11
CA TRP A 154 0.79 -11.52 -2.21
C TRP A 154 2.22 -11.09 -2.52
N TYR A 155 2.74 -10.12 -1.76
CA TYR A 155 4.04 -9.55 -1.97
C TYR A 155 4.91 -9.70 -0.73
N THR A 156 6.07 -10.33 -0.91
CA THR A 156 7.12 -10.43 0.09
C THR A 156 8.29 -9.57 -0.37
N GLU A 157 8.74 -8.62 0.46
CA GLU A 157 9.88 -7.74 0.13
C GLU A 157 9.74 -6.96 -1.20
N ASN A 158 8.52 -6.58 -1.58
CA ASN A 158 8.14 -5.94 -2.86
C ASN A 158 8.28 -6.84 -4.10
N GLN A 159 8.33 -8.16 -3.93
CA GLN A 159 8.27 -9.13 -5.02
C GLN A 159 6.99 -9.95 -4.91
N PHE A 160 6.36 -10.22 -6.05
CA PHE A 160 5.19 -11.07 -6.12
C PHE A 160 5.57 -12.51 -5.78
N ASP A 161 4.93 -13.08 -4.76
CA ASP A 161 5.26 -14.38 -4.21
C ASP A 161 4.35 -15.47 -4.80
N SER A 162 4.59 -15.81 -6.07
CA SER A 162 3.79 -16.84 -6.76
C SER A 162 3.92 -18.22 -6.10
N ALA A 163 5.08 -18.53 -5.52
CA ALA A 163 5.31 -19.80 -4.85
C ALA A 163 4.43 -19.94 -3.60
N PHE A 164 4.31 -18.88 -2.80
CA PHE A 164 3.40 -18.84 -1.67
C PHE A 164 1.93 -19.00 -2.09
N ILE A 165 1.52 -18.30 -3.15
CA ILE A 165 0.15 -18.41 -3.69
C ILE A 165 -0.17 -19.85 -4.09
N GLU A 166 0.71 -20.52 -4.82
CA GLU A 166 0.49 -21.92 -5.23
C GLU A 166 0.40 -22.88 -4.03
N VAL A 167 1.23 -22.69 -3.00
CA VAL A 167 1.13 -23.48 -1.75
C VAL A 167 -0.22 -23.26 -1.06
N LEU A 168 -0.69 -22.01 -1.02
CA LEU A 168 -1.98 -21.67 -0.43
C LEU A 168 -3.14 -22.27 -1.24
N ARG A 169 -3.07 -22.21 -2.58
CA ARG A 169 -4.03 -22.82 -3.50
C ARG A 169 -4.15 -24.32 -3.24
N GLU A 170 -3.03 -25.03 -3.23
CA GLU A 170 -3.02 -26.49 -2.97
C GLU A 170 -3.57 -26.82 -1.58
N ALA A 171 -3.28 -26.01 -0.57
CA ALA A 171 -3.84 -26.20 0.77
C ALA A 171 -5.36 -26.01 0.82
N VAL A 172 -5.88 -24.99 0.14
CA VAL A 172 -7.33 -24.73 0.04
C VAL A 172 -8.04 -25.87 -0.69
N ILE A 173 -7.50 -26.32 -1.83
CA ILE A 173 -8.06 -27.46 -2.57
C ILE A 173 -8.06 -28.71 -1.70
N ALA A 174 -6.95 -29.04 -1.05
CA ALA A 174 -6.87 -30.22 -0.19
C ALA A 174 -7.89 -30.18 0.96
N PHE A 175 -8.18 -28.99 1.48
CA PHE A 175 -9.21 -28.79 2.49
C PHE A 175 -10.62 -29.01 1.93
N ILE A 176 -10.96 -28.37 0.82
CA ILE A 176 -12.26 -28.49 0.14
C ILE A 176 -12.51 -29.95 -0.27
N THR A 177 -11.53 -30.61 -0.89
CA THR A 177 -11.59 -32.04 -1.28
C THR A 177 -11.87 -32.97 -0.11
N ARG A 178 -11.25 -32.72 1.05
CA ARG A 178 -11.47 -33.55 2.24
C ARG A 178 -12.83 -33.29 2.89
N LYS A 179 -13.28 -32.04 2.85
CA LYS A 179 -14.51 -31.62 3.55
C LYS A 179 -15.77 -31.87 2.72
N GLY A 180 -15.68 -31.78 1.40
CA GLY A 180 -16.79 -31.99 0.47
C GLY A 180 -17.61 -30.73 0.23
N ASP A 181 -18.07 -30.07 1.28
CA ASP A 181 -18.80 -28.80 1.18
C ASP A 181 -18.34 -27.82 2.27
N THR A 182 -18.09 -26.57 1.89
CA THR A 182 -17.53 -25.58 2.82
C THR A 182 -17.82 -24.14 2.41
N THR A 183 -17.81 -23.24 3.38
CA THR A 183 -17.96 -21.78 3.15
C THR A 183 -16.62 -21.04 3.23
N LEU A 184 -16.58 -19.77 2.79
CA LEU A 184 -15.41 -18.90 2.90
C LEU A 184 -14.89 -18.83 4.35
N ARG A 185 -15.80 -18.65 5.32
CA ARG A 185 -15.44 -18.54 6.74
C ARG A 185 -14.67 -19.76 7.23
N GLU A 186 -15.11 -20.94 6.85
CA GLU A 186 -14.48 -22.18 7.30
C GLU A 186 -13.11 -22.42 6.64
N VAL A 187 -12.95 -21.97 5.39
CA VAL A 187 -11.63 -21.94 4.73
C VAL A 187 -10.72 -20.93 5.43
N SER A 188 -11.23 -19.74 5.75
CA SER A 188 -10.49 -18.71 6.50
C SER A 188 -10.00 -19.23 7.86
N ASP A 189 -10.89 -19.88 8.63
CA ASP A 189 -10.55 -20.48 9.91
C ASP A 189 -9.46 -21.56 9.78
N PHE A 190 -9.55 -22.39 8.73
CA PHE A 190 -8.53 -23.40 8.43
C PHE A 190 -7.17 -22.79 8.13
N ILE A 191 -7.13 -21.73 7.31
CA ILE A 191 -5.89 -21.03 6.95
C ILE A 191 -5.29 -20.34 8.18
N ALA A 192 -6.12 -19.65 8.98
CA ALA A 192 -5.69 -18.98 10.20
C ALA A 192 -5.09 -19.95 11.23
N ALA A 193 -5.74 -21.12 11.42
CA ALA A 193 -5.26 -22.15 12.35
C ALA A 193 -3.88 -22.72 11.97
N ARG A 194 -3.56 -22.78 10.68
CA ARG A 194 -2.30 -23.34 10.18
C ARG A 194 -1.15 -22.35 10.09
N LYS A 195 -1.40 -21.04 10.26
CA LYS A 195 -0.39 -19.97 10.17
C LYS A 195 0.47 -20.07 8.90
N PHE A 196 -0.18 -20.22 7.75
CA PHE A 196 0.51 -20.32 6.46
C PHE A 196 1.37 -19.10 6.11
N ALA A 197 0.99 -17.92 6.62
CA ALA A 197 1.63 -16.65 6.28
C ALA A 197 2.25 -15.97 7.51
N LYS A 198 3.34 -15.24 7.28
CA LYS A 198 3.84 -14.23 8.25
C LYS A 198 2.98 -12.97 8.29
N VAL A 199 2.19 -12.75 7.24
CA VAL A 199 1.30 -11.60 7.05
C VAL A 199 -0.13 -12.06 7.30
N ASP A 200 -0.93 -11.25 7.98
CA ASP A 200 -2.36 -11.55 8.15
C ASP A 200 -3.09 -11.56 6.80
N LEU A 201 -3.66 -12.72 6.49
CA LEU A 201 -4.56 -12.94 5.36
C LEU A 201 -5.96 -12.54 5.79
N ARG A 202 -6.58 -11.62 5.04
CA ARG A 202 -7.99 -11.25 5.22
C ARG A 202 -8.89 -12.16 4.40
N ASP A 203 -10.17 -12.14 4.71
CA ASP A 203 -11.17 -12.91 3.97
C ASP A 203 -11.19 -12.54 2.47
N GLU A 204 -10.92 -11.29 2.10
CA GLU A 204 -10.85 -10.92 0.68
C GLU A 204 -9.65 -11.54 -0.03
N ASP A 205 -8.52 -11.71 0.68
CA ASP A 205 -7.34 -12.36 0.12
C ASP A 205 -7.66 -13.85 -0.13
N ILE A 206 -8.27 -14.52 0.85
CA ILE A 206 -8.63 -15.94 0.77
C ILE A 206 -9.70 -16.16 -0.31
N HIS A 207 -10.71 -15.28 -0.37
CA HIS A 207 -11.73 -15.31 -1.40
C HIS A 207 -11.12 -15.18 -2.80
N SER A 208 -10.14 -14.30 -3.01
CA SER A 208 -9.45 -14.18 -4.31
C SER A 208 -8.76 -15.48 -4.72
N ILE A 209 -8.18 -16.23 -3.76
CA ILE A 209 -7.58 -17.54 -4.01
C ILE A 209 -8.65 -18.54 -4.43
N ILE A 210 -9.76 -18.62 -3.70
CA ILE A 210 -10.89 -19.50 -4.03
C ILE A 210 -11.42 -19.18 -5.44
N GLN A 211 -11.59 -17.90 -5.78
CA GLN A 211 -12.00 -17.49 -7.12
C GLN A 211 -11.03 -17.97 -8.20
N THR A 212 -9.72 -17.87 -7.99
CA THR A 212 -8.74 -18.42 -8.97
C THR A 212 -8.89 -19.92 -9.16
N LEU A 213 -9.25 -20.65 -8.10
CA LEU A 213 -9.49 -22.10 -8.17
C LEU A 213 -10.78 -22.41 -8.92
N ALA A 214 -11.83 -21.61 -8.73
CA ALA A 214 -13.09 -21.74 -9.45
C ALA A 214 -12.90 -21.44 -10.95
N TYR A 215 -12.19 -20.36 -11.29
CA TYR A 215 -11.90 -20.01 -12.69
C TYR A 215 -11.04 -21.05 -13.41
N ASP A 216 -10.12 -21.69 -12.69
CA ASP A 216 -9.31 -22.78 -13.23
C ASP A 216 -10.09 -24.11 -13.31
N GLY A 217 -11.36 -24.16 -12.91
CA GLY A 217 -12.15 -25.37 -12.89
C GLY A 217 -11.55 -26.43 -11.95
N ARG A 218 -11.06 -26.02 -10.77
CA ARG A 218 -10.56 -26.95 -9.74
C ARG A 218 -11.58 -27.19 -8.63
N ILE A 219 -12.52 -26.26 -8.47
CA ILE A 219 -13.64 -26.32 -7.51
C ILE A 219 -14.89 -25.75 -8.16
N ASP A 220 -16.06 -26.12 -7.65
CA ASP A 220 -17.35 -25.53 -8.00
C ASP A 220 -17.80 -24.55 -6.92
N VAL A 221 -18.45 -23.45 -7.34
CA VAL A 221 -19.15 -22.51 -6.46
C VAL A 221 -20.64 -22.76 -6.61
N VAL A 222 -21.33 -23.03 -5.51
CA VAL A 222 -22.76 -23.35 -5.49
C VAL A 222 -23.46 -22.55 -4.39
N GLU A 223 -24.78 -22.43 -4.52
CA GLU A 223 -25.63 -21.95 -3.42
C GLU A 223 -25.77 -23.05 -2.36
N GLY A 224 -25.98 -22.66 -1.11
CA GLY A 224 -26.24 -23.58 -0.02
C GLY A 224 -27.49 -24.43 -0.28
N ASP A 225 -27.53 -25.63 0.30
CA ASP A 225 -28.71 -26.50 0.17
C ASP A 225 -29.91 -25.97 1.00
N ASP A 226 -29.64 -25.07 1.96
CA ASP A 226 -30.64 -24.38 2.78
C ASP A 226 -31.06 -23.07 2.09
N PRO A 227 -32.36 -22.87 1.77
CA PRO A 227 -32.86 -21.64 1.16
C PRO A 227 -32.65 -20.37 2.00
N ASP A 228 -32.43 -20.52 3.31
CA ASP A 228 -32.13 -19.41 4.22
C ASP A 228 -30.61 -19.15 4.35
N ASP A 229 -29.76 -19.94 3.68
CA ASP A 229 -28.31 -19.76 3.64
C ASP A 229 -27.88 -18.97 2.40
N ASP A 230 -27.70 -17.66 2.58
CA ASP A 230 -27.21 -16.76 1.54
C ASP A 230 -25.69 -16.90 1.26
N ALA A 231 -24.99 -17.82 1.93
CA ALA A 231 -23.55 -17.98 1.74
C ALA A 231 -23.20 -18.73 0.43
N GLU A 232 -22.04 -18.38 -0.13
CA GLU A 232 -21.44 -19.19 -1.18
C GLU A 232 -20.80 -20.45 -0.60
N HIS A 233 -21.07 -21.57 -1.24
CA HIS A 233 -20.50 -22.87 -0.92
C HIS A 233 -19.47 -23.29 -1.97
N TYR A 234 -18.38 -23.89 -1.52
CA TYR A 234 -17.27 -24.33 -2.34
C TYR A 234 -17.12 -25.85 -2.21
N ARG A 235 -17.22 -26.53 -3.35
CA ARG A 235 -17.20 -28.00 -3.43
C ARG A 235 -16.12 -28.47 -4.40
N PRO A 236 -15.56 -29.69 -4.22
CA PRO A 236 -14.65 -30.28 -5.20
C PRO A 236 -15.35 -30.40 -6.55
N MET A 237 -14.65 -30.06 -7.63
CA MET A 237 -15.24 -30.20 -8.94
C MET A 237 -15.49 -31.68 -9.25
N LEU A 238 -16.76 -32.00 -9.56
CA LEU A 238 -17.17 -33.38 -9.88
C LEU A 238 -16.68 -33.81 -11.27
N PHE A 239 -16.63 -32.87 -12.22
CA PHE A 239 -16.27 -33.13 -13.60
C PHE A 239 -15.21 -32.13 -14.08
N SER A 240 -13.94 -32.49 -13.95
CA SER A 240 -12.88 -31.69 -14.55
C SER A 240 -12.98 -31.73 -16.07
N ALA A 241 -12.97 -30.55 -16.70
CA ALA A 241 -12.88 -30.46 -18.15
C ALA A 241 -11.57 -31.13 -18.61
N PRO A 242 -11.61 -32.04 -19.60
CA PRO A 242 -10.39 -32.68 -20.06
C PRO A 242 -9.44 -31.63 -20.63
N PRO A 243 -8.11 -31.76 -20.40
CA PRO A 243 -7.13 -30.77 -20.83
C PRO A 243 -7.10 -30.62 -22.35
N THR A 244 -7.52 -31.66 -23.08
CA THR A 244 -7.68 -31.66 -24.52
C THR A 244 -8.95 -32.41 -24.92
N THR A 245 -9.52 -32.01 -26.05
CA THR A 245 -10.60 -32.71 -26.75
C THR A 245 -10.05 -33.29 -28.06
N ALA A 246 -10.80 -34.21 -28.68
CA ALA A 246 -10.45 -34.74 -30.00
C ALA A 246 -10.26 -33.64 -31.06
N LEU A 247 -10.97 -32.53 -30.92
CA LEU A 247 -10.84 -31.38 -31.81
C LEU A 247 -9.53 -30.62 -31.54
N THR A 248 -9.21 -30.33 -30.29
CA THR A 248 -7.96 -29.61 -29.95
C THR A 248 -6.70 -30.47 -30.10
N SER A 249 -6.84 -31.79 -30.19
CA SER A 249 -5.72 -32.71 -30.41
C SER A 249 -5.29 -32.81 -31.87
N ILE A 250 -6.06 -32.26 -32.81
CA ILE A 250 -5.71 -32.22 -34.24
C ILE A 250 -5.31 -30.80 -34.66
N PRO A 251 -4.41 -30.65 -35.65
CA PRO A 251 -3.96 -29.33 -36.10
C PRO A 251 -5.09 -28.36 -36.48
N CYS A 252 -6.17 -28.89 -37.09
CA CYS A 252 -7.33 -28.08 -37.48
C CYS A 252 -8.03 -27.38 -36.31
N GLY A 253 -8.17 -28.03 -35.15
CA GLY A 253 -8.96 -27.47 -34.05
C GLY A 253 -8.30 -26.31 -33.33
N VAL A 254 -7.01 -26.06 -33.60
CA VAL A 254 -6.23 -24.93 -33.06
C VAL A 254 -5.54 -24.13 -34.17
N CYS A 255 -5.95 -24.31 -35.42
CA CYS A 255 -5.29 -23.71 -36.58
C CYS A 255 -5.48 -22.18 -36.58
N PRO A 256 -4.39 -21.38 -36.57
CA PRO A 256 -4.48 -19.92 -36.53
C PRO A 256 -5.03 -19.31 -37.83
N VAL A 257 -4.97 -20.06 -38.93
CA VAL A 257 -5.43 -19.65 -40.27
C VAL A 257 -6.59 -20.52 -40.76
N PHE A 258 -7.36 -21.10 -39.84
CA PHE A 258 -8.49 -22.00 -40.16
C PHE A 258 -9.46 -21.39 -41.17
N ALA A 259 -9.81 -20.12 -40.98
CA ALA A 259 -10.75 -19.38 -41.84
C ALA A 259 -10.24 -19.16 -43.27
N GLU A 260 -8.93 -19.28 -43.51
CA GLU A 260 -8.31 -19.09 -44.82
C GLU A 260 -8.13 -20.42 -45.59
N CYS A 261 -8.30 -21.55 -44.90
CA CYS A 261 -8.09 -22.88 -45.44
C CYS A 261 -9.23 -23.29 -46.37
N ARG A 262 -8.94 -23.50 -47.66
CA ARG A 262 -9.91 -23.95 -48.66
C ARG A 262 -9.23 -24.78 -49.75
N ASP A 263 -10.01 -25.63 -50.39
CA ASP A 263 -9.57 -26.34 -51.58
C ASP A 263 -9.16 -25.32 -52.66
N ASP A 264 -8.02 -25.55 -53.30
CA ASP A 264 -7.37 -24.67 -54.29
C ASP A 264 -6.98 -23.25 -53.80
N GLY A 265 -6.92 -23.03 -52.48
CA GLY A 265 -6.44 -21.79 -51.87
C GLY A 265 -4.92 -21.76 -51.62
N PRO A 266 -4.35 -20.57 -51.33
CA PRO A 266 -2.95 -20.45 -50.90
C PRO A 266 -2.69 -21.13 -49.55
N VAL A 267 -3.73 -21.29 -48.72
CA VAL A 267 -3.76 -22.17 -47.56
C VAL A 267 -4.75 -23.28 -47.89
N SER A 268 -4.26 -24.52 -47.98
CA SER A 268 -5.04 -25.67 -48.41
C SER A 268 -4.77 -26.88 -47.50
N PRO A 269 -5.78 -27.75 -47.25
CA PRO A 269 -5.56 -28.99 -46.52
C PRO A 269 -4.49 -29.88 -47.17
N ALA A 270 -4.42 -29.89 -48.51
CA ALA A 270 -3.53 -30.76 -49.28
C ALA A 270 -2.03 -30.39 -49.15
N THR A 271 -1.73 -29.15 -48.79
CA THR A 271 -0.36 -28.63 -48.63
C THR A 271 -0.15 -28.07 -47.22
N CYS A 272 -0.89 -28.59 -46.23
CA CYS A 272 -0.93 -28.05 -44.88
C CYS A 272 0.30 -28.45 -44.08
N VAL A 273 1.22 -27.50 -43.88
CA VAL A 273 2.46 -27.71 -43.10
C VAL A 273 2.21 -28.13 -41.64
N TYR A 274 1.05 -27.78 -41.07
CA TYR A 274 0.70 -28.20 -39.71
C TYR A 274 0.34 -29.68 -39.64
N TYR A 275 -0.28 -30.23 -40.69
CA TYR A 275 -0.56 -31.65 -40.78
C TYR A 275 0.68 -32.46 -41.12
N ASP A 276 1.52 -31.97 -42.04
CA ASP A 276 2.79 -32.62 -42.37
C ASP A 276 3.62 -32.83 -41.11
N LYS A 277 3.82 -31.77 -40.31
CA LYS A 277 4.55 -31.85 -39.04
C LYS A 277 3.86 -32.73 -37.99
N TRP A 278 2.54 -32.77 -37.96
CA TRP A 278 1.80 -33.57 -36.97
C TRP A 278 1.79 -35.08 -37.30
N LEU A 279 1.88 -35.42 -38.59
CA LEU A 279 1.98 -36.80 -39.08
C LEU A 279 3.42 -37.33 -39.13
N GLU A 280 4.42 -36.45 -39.01
CA GLU A 280 5.83 -36.81 -38.79
C GLU A 280 6.04 -37.30 -37.35
N PHE A 281 5.80 -38.59 -37.11
CA PHE A 281 6.11 -39.30 -35.85
C PHE A 281 7.19 -40.36 -36.04
#